data_AF-A0A0L0QTD0-F1
#
_entry.id   AF-A0A0L0QTD0-F1
#
_cell.length_a   1.000
_cell.length_b   1.000
_cell.length_c   1.000
_cell.angle_alpha   90.00
_cell.angle_beta   90.00
_cell.angle_gamma   90.00
#
_symmetry.space_group_name_H-M   'P 1'
#
loop_
_entity.id
_entity.type
_entity.pdbx_description
1 polymer ?
#
loop_
_entity_poly.entity_id
_entity_poly.type
_entity_poly.pdbx_seq_one_letter_code
_entity_poly.pdbx_strand_id
1 'polypeptide(L)'
;MQQTNHSRKPMENEIIEFHYEDYQFIITRFKRINWKQYEGFAQYQYFLFVFDKRQAKINQENSLIEVFNTEIRDIAFATFEDLTQNIDAVLSEYILVDDAIFECFKQVEKLNPIYLDKDEE
;
A
#
# COMPACT_ATOMS: atom_id res chain seq x y z
N MET A 1 17.99 30.50 6.33
CA MET A 1 17.08 29.42 6.74
C MET A 1 17.33 28.21 5.85
N GLN A 2 18.02 27.19 6.35
CA GLN A 2 18.21 25.94 5.61
C GLN A 2 16.95 25.09 5.80
N GLN A 3 16.23 24.82 4.73
CA GLN A 3 15.16 23.82 4.73
C GLN A 3 15.82 22.44 4.86
N THR A 4 15.82 21.89 6.06
CA THR A 4 16.15 20.48 6.27
C THR A 4 14.97 19.66 5.75
N ASN A 5 15.03 19.25 4.49
CA ASN A 5 14.19 18.18 3.98
C ASN A 5 14.56 16.91 4.75
N HIS A 6 13.85 16.64 5.84
CA HIS A 6 13.87 15.35 6.51
C HIS A 6 13.18 14.35 5.57
N SER A 7 13.93 13.87 4.58
CA SER A 7 13.57 12.65 3.86
C SER A 7 13.61 11.53 4.90
N ARG A 8 12.44 11.24 5.49
CA ARG A 8 12.25 10.01 6.25
C ARG A 8 12.45 8.89 5.24
N LYS A 9 13.52 8.12 5.40
CA LYS A 9 13.63 6.85 4.69
C LYS A 9 12.35 6.07 5.00
N PRO A 10 11.56 5.62 4.01
CA PRO A 10 10.45 4.72 4.28
C PRO A 10 11.05 3.53 5.02
N MET A 11 10.57 3.26 6.23
CA MET A 11 11.00 2.07 6.96
C MET A 11 10.53 0.86 6.16
N GLU A 12 11.34 -0.19 6.07
CA GLU A 12 11.16 -1.37 5.19
C GLU A 12 9.81 -2.10 5.30
N ASN A 13 8.91 -1.69 6.20
CA ASN A 13 7.62 -2.32 6.50
C ASN A 13 6.42 -1.35 6.40
N GLU A 14 6.50 -0.31 5.57
CA GLU A 14 5.42 0.68 5.41
C GLU A 14 4.68 0.58 4.07
N ILE A 15 5.26 -0.09 3.07
CA ILE A 15 4.70 -0.19 1.71
C ILE A 15 4.90 -1.61 1.18
N ILE A 16 3.82 -2.19 0.65
CA ILE A 16 3.80 -3.44 -0.09
C ILE A 16 3.40 -3.13 -1.52
N GLU A 17 4.24 -3.52 -2.46
CA GLU A 17 3.94 -3.47 -3.89
C GLU A 17 3.70 -4.89 -4.39
N PHE A 18 2.48 -5.17 -4.83
CA PHE A 18 2.09 -6.46 -5.37
C PHE A 18 1.70 -6.30 -6.84
N HIS A 19 2.26 -7.15 -7.69
CA HIS A 19 2.07 -7.10 -9.13
C HIS A 19 1.38 -8.37 -9.61
N TYR A 20 0.29 -8.21 -10.35
CA TYR A 20 -0.42 -9.32 -10.94
C TYR A 20 -0.96 -8.94 -12.32
N GLU A 21 -0.50 -9.63 -13.36
CA GLU A 21 -0.83 -9.33 -14.76
C GLU A 21 -0.64 -7.83 -15.08
N ASP A 22 -1.73 -7.17 -15.47
CA ASP A 22 -1.77 -5.76 -15.83
C ASP A 22 -2.03 -4.83 -14.62
N TYR A 23 -2.22 -5.38 -13.43
CA TYR A 23 -2.54 -4.62 -12.22
C TYR A 23 -1.33 -4.48 -11.30
N GLN A 24 -1.22 -3.31 -10.67
CA GLN A 24 -0.32 -3.06 -9.56
C GLN A 24 -1.14 -2.64 -8.35
N PHE A 25 -0.87 -3.28 -7.22
CA PHE A 25 -1.48 -2.98 -5.93
C PHE A 25 -0.41 -2.37 -5.05
N ILE A 26 -0.68 -1.20 -4.50
CA ILE A 26 0.16 -0.58 -3.47
C ILE A 26 -0.64 -0.57 -2.18
N ILE A 27 -0.15 -1.29 -1.18
CA ILE A 27 -0.78 -1.40 0.13
C ILE A 27 0.18 -0.80 1.14
N THR A 28 -0.26 0.22 1.85
CA THR A 28 0.63 0.99 2.71
C THR A 28 -0.03 1.34 4.04
N ARG A 29 0.81 1.57 5.04
CA ARG A 29 0.41 1.94 6.40
C ARG A 29 1.08 3.25 6.78
N PHE A 30 0.29 4.21 7.28
CA PHE A 30 0.80 5.45 7.84
C PHE A 30 0.38 5.63 9.30
N LYS A 31 1.26 6.25 10.10
CA LYS A 31 0.90 6.72 11.45
C LYS A 31 -0.10 7.88 11.34
N ARG A 32 -1.19 7.81 12.10
CA ARG A 32 -2.20 8.89 12.15
C ARG A 32 -1.62 10.17 12.75
N ILE A 33 -2.19 11.31 12.34
CA ILE A 33 -1.96 12.58 13.03
C ILE A 33 -2.49 12.43 14.45
N ASN A 34 -1.66 12.75 15.45
CA ASN A 34 -1.90 12.49 16.87
C ASN A 34 -1.85 11.01 17.31
N TRP A 35 -1.10 10.14 16.63
CA TRP A 35 -0.93 8.73 17.03
C TRP A 35 -0.63 8.53 18.53
N LYS A 36 0.08 9.45 19.19
CA LYS A 36 0.36 9.39 20.64
C LYS A 36 -0.89 9.47 21.54
N GLN A 37 -2.00 9.94 21.00
CA GLN A 37 -3.31 10.00 21.69
C GLN A 37 -4.11 8.70 21.51
N TYR A 38 -3.66 7.80 20.64
CA TYR A 38 -4.29 6.51 20.36
C TYR A 38 -3.41 5.39 20.91
N GLU A 39 -4.03 4.39 21.54
CA GLU A 39 -3.33 3.20 22.02
C GLU A 39 -3.49 2.05 21.01
N GLY A 40 -2.44 1.22 20.90
CA GLY A 40 -2.46 -0.01 20.09
C GLY A 40 -2.70 0.21 18.59
N PHE A 41 -3.56 -0.62 18.00
CA PHE A 41 -3.77 -0.71 16.55
C PHE A 41 -4.43 0.52 15.91
N ALA A 42 -5.02 1.42 16.71
CA ALA A 42 -5.63 2.67 16.24
C ALA A 42 -4.60 3.75 15.87
N GLN A 43 -3.31 3.52 16.10
CA GLN A 43 -2.23 4.45 15.76
C GLN A 43 -1.97 4.57 14.25
N TYR A 44 -2.43 3.59 13.49
CA TYR A 44 -2.16 3.49 12.06
C TYR A 44 -3.43 3.62 11.23
N GLN A 45 -3.25 3.97 9.96
CA GLN A 45 -4.27 3.94 8.92
C GLN A 45 -3.65 3.29 7.69
N TYR A 46 -4.46 2.49 6.99
CA TYR A 46 -3.99 1.69 5.87
C TYR A 46 -4.65 2.16 4.59
N PHE A 47 -3.93 2.06 3.49
CA PHE A 47 -4.38 2.49 2.18
C PHE A 47 -4.07 1.40 1.16
N LEU A 48 -5.02 1.15 0.28
CA LEU A 48 -4.87 0.32 -0.90
C LEU A 48 -5.08 1.19 -2.12
N PHE A 49 -4.11 1.16 -3.03
CA PHE A 49 -4.21 1.76 -4.36
C PHE A 49 -4.12 0.64 -5.39
N VAL A 50 -5.02 0.67 -6.38
CA VAL A 50 -4.99 -0.25 -7.52
C VAL A 50 -4.75 0.55 -8.78
N PHE A 51 -3.75 0.13 -9.55
CA PHE A 51 -3.38 0.76 -10.82
C PHE A 51 -3.56 -0.23 -11.97
N ASP A 52 -4.10 0.26 -13.09
CA ASP A 52 -4.21 -0.49 -14.34
C ASP A 52 -3.15 -0.03 -15.34
N LYS A 53 -2.17 -0.89 -15.61
CA LYS A 53 -1.04 -0.60 -16.51
C LYS A 53 -1.48 -0.47 -17.97
N ARG A 54 -2.60 -1.06 -18.37
CA ARG A 54 -3.13 -0.93 -19.74
C ARG A 54 -3.58 0.50 -20.06
N GLN A 55 -3.91 1.26 -19.02
CA GLN A 55 -4.35 2.65 -19.15
C GLN A 55 -3.19 3.65 -19.13
N ALA A 56 -1.94 3.17 -19.03
CA ALA A 56 -0.77 4.03 -19.09
C ALA A 56 -0.76 4.83 -20.40
N LYS A 57 -0.79 6.16 -20.28
CA LYS A 57 -0.71 7.07 -21.44
C LYS A 57 0.74 7.27 -21.85
N ILE A 58 1.05 6.97 -23.10
CA ILE A 58 2.36 7.29 -23.68
C ILE A 58 2.38 8.80 -23.97
N ASN A 59 3.35 9.52 -23.39
CA ASN A 59 3.60 10.91 -23.72
C ASN A 59 4.11 11.00 -25.17
N GLN A 60 3.29 11.58 -26.06
CA GLN A 60 3.58 11.67 -27.50
C GLN A 60 4.71 12.66 -27.83
N GLU A 61 5.03 13.59 -26.94
CA GLU A 61 6.01 14.66 -27.23
C GLU A 61 7.46 14.17 -27.15
N ASN A 62 7.75 13.20 -26.27
CA ASN A 62 9.15 12.84 -25.95
C ASN A 62 9.50 11.39 -26.26
N SER A 63 8.55 10.54 -26.68
CA SER A 63 8.72 9.08 -26.82
C SER A 63 9.26 8.35 -25.58
N LEU A 64 9.43 9.09 -24.47
CA LEU A 64 9.66 8.56 -23.15
C LEU A 64 8.32 8.03 -22.65
N ILE A 65 8.30 6.74 -22.31
CA ILE A 65 7.14 6.13 -21.68
C ILE A 65 7.06 6.71 -20.26
N GLU A 66 6.45 7.89 -20.13
CA GLU A 66 5.94 8.35 -18.84
C GLU A 66 4.71 7.49 -18.54
N VAL A 67 4.96 6.27 -18.04
CA VAL A 67 3.93 5.35 -17.56
C VAL A 67 3.28 6.01 -16.35
N PHE A 68 2.27 6.86 -16.57
CA PHE A 68 1.35 7.21 -15.51
C PHE A 68 0.51 5.96 -15.26
N ASN A 69 0.91 5.18 -14.26
CA ASN A 69 0.06 4.15 -13.69
C ASN A 69 -1.28 4.83 -13.36
N THR A 70 -2.34 4.49 -14.09
CA THR A 70 -3.64 5.11 -13.85
C THR A 70 -4.23 4.43 -12.64
N GLU A 71 -4.37 5.20 -11.56
CA GLU A 71 -5.08 4.77 -10.37
C GLU A 71 -6.55 4.56 -10.72
N ILE A 72 -7.05 3.35 -10.51
CA ILE A 72 -8.43 2.97 -10.80
C ILE A 72 -9.25 2.76 -9.52
N ARG A 73 -8.60 2.72 -8.36
CA ARG A 73 -9.23 2.56 -7.06
C ARG A 73 -8.30 2.99 -5.93
N ASP A 74 -8.87 3.71 -4.96
CA ASP A 74 -8.29 4.00 -3.66
C ASP A 74 -9.25 3.60 -2.54
N ILE A 75 -8.73 2.94 -1.51
CA ILE A 75 -9.51 2.59 -0.30
C ILE A 75 -8.65 2.87 0.93
N ALA A 76 -9.26 3.48 1.94
CA ALA A 76 -8.66 3.66 3.26
C ALA A 76 -9.33 2.73 4.28
N PHE A 77 -8.51 2.03 5.07
CA PHE A 77 -8.95 1.16 6.15
C PHE A 77 -8.51 1.72 7.49
N ALA A 78 -9.42 1.64 8.47
CA ALA A 78 -9.22 2.27 9.77
C ALA A 78 -8.17 1.53 10.62
N THR A 79 -8.06 0.21 10.49
CA THR A 79 -7.15 -0.64 11.26
C THR A 79 -6.57 -1.75 10.37
N PHE A 80 -5.58 -2.47 10.89
CA PHE A 80 -5.05 -3.66 10.20
C PHE A 80 -6.12 -4.75 10.04
N GLU A 81 -6.96 -4.93 11.06
CA GLU A 81 -8.08 -5.88 11.02
C GLU A 81 -9.11 -5.51 9.95
N ASP A 82 -9.45 -4.22 9.84
CA ASP A 82 -10.34 -3.71 8.80
C ASP A 82 -9.75 -3.95 7.40
N LEU A 83 -8.43 -3.78 7.24
CA LEU A 83 -7.74 -4.14 6.00
C LEU A 83 -7.87 -5.63 5.71
N THR A 84 -7.49 -6.52 6.63
CA THR A 84 -7.43 -7.98 6.37
C THR A 84 -8.80 -8.61 6.19
N GLN A 85 -9.86 -8.07 6.80
CA GLN A 85 -11.23 -8.55 6.61
C GLN A 85 -11.83 -8.17 5.24
N ASN A 86 -11.36 -7.09 4.62
CA ASN A 86 -11.98 -6.54 3.41
C ASN A 86 -11.13 -6.67 2.14
N ILE A 87 -9.81 -6.85 2.29
CA ILE A 87 -8.90 -6.88 1.13
C ILE A 87 -9.20 -8.00 0.14
N ASP A 88 -9.70 -9.15 0.60
CA ASP A 88 -10.08 -10.28 -0.25
C ASP A 88 -11.12 -9.90 -1.31
N ALA A 89 -12.17 -9.20 -0.86
CA ALA A 89 -13.24 -8.75 -1.74
C ALA A 89 -12.71 -7.80 -2.82
N VAL A 90 -11.73 -6.94 -2.47
CA VAL A 90 -11.14 -6.00 -3.43
C VAL A 90 -10.22 -6.71 -4.41
N LEU A 91 -9.34 -7.62 -3.93
CA LEU A 91 -8.43 -8.36 -4.78
C LEU A 91 -9.19 -9.26 -5.76
N SER A 92 -10.28 -9.88 -5.32
CA SER A 92 -11.12 -10.76 -6.13
C SER A 92 -11.79 -10.08 -7.33
N GLU A 93 -11.87 -8.74 -7.34
CA GLU A 93 -12.34 -7.99 -8.51
C GLU A 93 -11.32 -7.98 -9.66
N TYR A 94 -10.04 -8.21 -9.36
CA TYR A 94 -8.92 -8.03 -10.28
C TYR A 94 -8.08 -9.29 -10.47
N ILE A 95 -8.09 -10.20 -9.50
CA ILE A 95 -7.33 -11.45 -9.46
C ILE A 95 -8.32 -12.60 -9.38
N LEU A 96 -8.32 -13.46 -10.40
CA LEU A 96 -9.22 -14.63 -10.46
C LEU A 96 -8.55 -15.93 -9.97
N VAL A 97 -7.31 -15.83 -9.50
CA VAL A 97 -6.49 -16.96 -9.07
C VAL A 97 -6.25 -16.88 -7.56
N ASP A 98 -6.86 -17.79 -6.81
CA ASP A 98 -6.80 -17.82 -5.34
C ASP A 98 -5.37 -17.85 -4.80
N ASP A 99 -4.46 -18.58 -5.47
CA ASP A 99 -3.05 -18.66 -5.07
C ASP A 99 -2.36 -17.28 -5.09
N ALA A 100 -2.72 -16.43 -6.06
CA ALA A 100 -2.17 -15.08 -6.16
C ALA A 100 -2.74 -14.15 -5.10
N ILE A 101 -4.04 -14.28 -4.77
CA ILE A 101 -4.66 -13.57 -3.65
C ILE A 101 -3.98 -13.94 -2.33
N PHE A 102 -3.76 -15.24 -2.11
CA PHE A 102 -3.10 -15.73 -0.91
C PHE A 102 -1.66 -15.23 -0.78
N GLU A 103 -0.92 -15.16 -1.89
CA GLU A 103 0.44 -14.59 -1.89
C GLU A 103 0.43 -13.08 -1.56
N CYS A 104 -0.57 -12.34 -2.03
CA CYS A 104 -0.75 -10.95 -1.63
C CYS A 104 -0.97 -10.82 -0.11
N PHE A 105 -1.81 -11.66 0.50
CA PHE A 105 -2.05 -11.63 1.95
C PHE A 105 -0.79 -11.88 2.78
N LYS A 106 0.06 -12.83 2.39
CA LYS A 106 1.33 -13.06 3.08
C LYS A 106 2.22 -11.82 3.08
N GLN A 107 2.17 -11.01 2.03
CA GLN A 107 2.92 -9.77 1.97
C GLN A 107 2.28 -8.68 2.83
N VAL A 108 0.96 -8.60 2.85
CA VAL A 108 0.19 -7.65 3.68
C VAL A 108 0.41 -7.87 5.17
N GLU A 109 0.65 -9.11 5.62
CA GLU A 109 1.00 -9.41 7.02
C GLU A 109 2.20 -8.59 7.52
N LYS A 110 3.15 -8.21 6.64
CA LYS A 110 4.29 -7.36 7.01
C LYS A 110 3.88 -5.96 7.48
N LEU A 111 2.67 -5.51 7.14
CA LEU A 111 2.09 -4.24 7.60
C LEU A 111 1.41 -4.34 8.97
N ASN A 112 1.40 -5.52 9.60
CA ASN A 112 0.89 -5.68 10.95
C ASN A 112 1.76 -4.87 11.94
N PRO A 113 1.18 -4.03 12.83
CA PRO A 113 1.95 -3.23 13.78
C PRO A 113 2.84 -4.04 14.73
N ILE A 114 2.53 -5.32 14.97
CA ILE A 114 3.33 -6.20 15.85
C ILE A 114 4.77 -6.38 15.38
N TYR A 115 5.06 -6.14 14.10
CA TYR A 115 6.41 -6.27 13.54
C TYR A 115 7.27 -5.00 13.74
N LEU A 116 6.71 -3.91 14.28
CA LEU A 116 7.47 -2.69 14.57
C LEU A 116 8.21 -2.74 15.91
N ASP A 117 7.69 -3.47 16.89
CA ASP A 117 8.27 -3.56 18.24
C ASP A 117 9.54 -4.44 18.29
N LYS A 118 9.90 -5.11 17.19
CA LYS A 118 11.06 -6.01 17.12
C LYS A 118 12.38 -5.31 16.76
N ASP A 119 12.33 -4.06 16.29
CA ASP A 119 13.51 -3.31 15.84
C ASP A 119 14.05 -2.33 16.91
N GLU A 120 13.51 -2.35 18.14
CA GLU A 120 13.93 -1.49 19.27
C GLU A 120 14.74 -2.20 20.38
N GLU A 121 15.23 -3.44 20.19
CA GLU A 121 16.18 -4.12 21.12
C GLU A 121 17.65 -4.11 20.65
#